data_AF-A0A924QP54-F1
#
_entry.id   AF-A0A924QP54-F1
#
_cell.length_a   1.000
_cell.length_b   1.000
_cell.length_c   1.000
_cell.angle_alpha   90.00
_cell.angle_beta   90.00
_cell.angle_gamma   90.00
#
_symmetry.space_group_name_H-M   'P 1'
#
loop_
_entity.id
_entity.type
_entity.pdbx_description
1 polymer ?
#
loop_
_entity_poly.entity_id
_entity_poly.type
_entity_poly.pdbx_seq_one_letter_code
_entity_poly.pdbx_strand_id
1 'polypeptide(L)'
;ELDAIAFGRGPGSFTGLRTACAVAQGLAFGAHQGGGVPVLPIDTLMAVAEEARFHLALQGRPTATGERITALLDARMDEMYVQSYQFDDLFNSNKAFKYAGCSLIKPENLEVNAGDILAGNVFSAYAGRINLGAATCITALPTASAMLRLAPALAAAGACVPAALALPLYVRDKVALTTDERVLVALQKAQNAQNALSAAQKLNAAAA
;
A
#
# COMPACT_ATOMS: atom_id res chain seq x y z
N GLU A 1 -5.47 1.36 -30.99
CA GLU A 1 -5.14 2.69 -30.43
C GLU A 1 -5.40 2.67 -28.92
N LEU A 2 -4.84 3.62 -28.15
CA LEU A 2 -5.00 3.68 -26.69
C LEU A 2 -6.15 4.63 -26.32
N ASP A 3 -7.03 4.20 -25.42
CA ASP A 3 -8.14 5.03 -24.91
C ASP A 3 -7.75 5.82 -23.64
N ALA A 4 -6.87 5.26 -22.82
CA ALA A 4 -6.37 5.86 -21.58
C ALA A 4 -5.05 5.20 -21.14
N ILE A 5 -4.30 5.87 -20.26
CA ILE A 5 -3.11 5.31 -19.61
C ILE A 5 -3.35 5.15 -18.11
N ALA A 6 -3.41 3.90 -17.64
CA ALA A 6 -3.51 3.60 -16.21
C ALA A 6 -2.14 3.68 -15.53
N PHE A 7 -2.11 4.25 -14.31
CA PHE A 7 -0.89 4.32 -13.51
C PHE A 7 -1.18 4.20 -12.02
N GLY A 8 -0.21 3.67 -11.27
CA GLY A 8 -0.28 3.60 -9.81
C GLY A 8 -0.01 4.97 -9.19
N ARG A 9 -1.00 5.57 -8.55
CA ARG A 9 -0.86 6.90 -7.94
C ARG A 9 -0.33 6.87 -6.51
N GLY A 10 -0.37 5.73 -5.83
CA GLY A 10 0.06 5.57 -4.45
C GLY A 10 -1.01 4.97 -3.54
N PRO A 11 -0.67 4.75 -2.24
CA PRO A 11 0.58 5.11 -1.58
C PRO A 11 1.78 4.24 -2.00
N GLY A 12 3.01 4.70 -1.71
CA GLY A 12 4.22 3.97 -2.06
C GLY A 12 5.51 4.78 -1.88
N SER A 13 6.59 4.35 -2.54
CA SER A 13 7.88 5.07 -2.53
C SER A 13 7.75 6.44 -3.19
N PHE A 14 8.19 7.49 -2.49
CA PHE A 14 8.08 8.88 -2.96
C PHE A 14 8.69 9.11 -4.36
N THR A 15 9.88 8.57 -4.59
CA THR A 15 10.55 8.62 -5.90
C THR A 15 9.75 7.85 -6.95
N GLY A 16 9.28 6.65 -6.60
CA GLY A 16 8.51 5.80 -7.52
C GLY A 16 7.19 6.45 -7.96
N LEU A 17 6.47 7.09 -7.03
CA LEU A 17 5.21 7.77 -7.35
C LEU A 17 5.39 8.96 -8.29
N ARG A 18 6.44 9.76 -8.08
CA ARG A 18 6.77 10.88 -8.96
C ARG A 18 7.15 10.41 -10.35
N THR A 19 7.97 9.37 -10.44
CA THR A 19 8.35 8.76 -11.72
C THR A 19 7.11 8.23 -12.46
N ALA A 20 6.24 7.47 -11.78
CA ALA A 20 5.02 6.94 -12.38
C ALA A 20 4.11 8.05 -12.91
N CYS A 21 3.89 9.12 -12.14
CA CYS A 21 3.08 10.26 -12.58
C CYS A 21 3.72 10.95 -13.80
N ALA A 22 4.99 11.31 -13.74
CA ALA A 22 5.67 12.03 -14.82
C ALA A 22 5.69 11.21 -16.13
N VAL A 23 5.93 9.90 -16.03
CA VAL A 23 5.89 8.99 -17.20
C VAL A 23 4.47 8.90 -17.76
N ALA A 24 3.46 8.69 -16.91
CA ALA A 24 2.07 8.64 -17.35
C ALA A 24 1.64 9.95 -18.03
N GLN A 25 2.03 11.09 -17.47
CA GLN A 25 1.76 12.42 -18.04
C GLN A 25 2.40 12.60 -19.41
N GLY A 26 3.70 12.31 -19.54
CA GLY A 26 4.42 12.47 -20.80
C GLY A 26 3.88 11.58 -21.90
N LEU A 27 3.62 10.30 -21.58
CA LEU A 27 3.04 9.35 -22.53
C LEU A 27 1.62 9.75 -22.94
N ALA A 28 0.80 10.16 -21.97
CA ALA A 28 -0.59 10.53 -22.22
C ALA A 28 -0.70 11.82 -23.02
N PHE A 29 0.19 12.78 -22.79
CA PHE A 29 0.24 14.03 -23.55
C PHE A 29 0.68 13.80 -25.00
N GLY A 30 1.69 12.95 -25.23
CA GLY A 30 2.22 12.67 -26.57
C GLY A 30 1.40 11.68 -27.40
N ALA A 31 0.41 10.99 -26.80
CA ALA A 31 -0.46 10.06 -27.50
C ALA A 31 -1.23 10.75 -28.64
N HIS A 32 -1.71 9.95 -29.61
CA HIS A 32 -2.47 10.46 -30.77
C HIS A 32 -1.81 11.61 -31.52
N GLN A 33 -0.48 11.51 -31.73
CA GLN A 33 0.32 12.55 -32.40
C GLN A 33 0.19 13.93 -31.73
N GLY A 34 0.03 13.95 -30.40
CA GLY A 34 -0.19 15.17 -29.62
C GLY A 34 -1.67 15.51 -29.36
N GLY A 35 -2.62 14.69 -29.82
CA GLY A 35 -4.03 14.80 -29.45
C GLY A 35 -4.30 14.42 -27.99
N GLY A 36 -3.40 13.62 -27.40
CA GLY A 36 -3.42 13.21 -26.01
C GLY A 36 -4.50 12.18 -25.67
N VAL A 37 -4.33 11.52 -24.53
CA VAL A 37 -5.33 10.63 -23.93
C VAL A 37 -5.50 10.97 -22.44
N PRO A 38 -6.65 10.65 -21.83
CA PRO A 38 -6.77 10.73 -20.38
C PRO A 38 -5.87 9.70 -19.68
N VAL A 39 -5.60 9.95 -18.41
CA VAL A 39 -4.94 9.00 -17.52
C VAL A 39 -5.93 8.45 -16.49
N LEU A 40 -5.69 7.22 -16.06
CA LEU A 40 -6.48 6.56 -15.04
C LEU A 40 -5.63 6.32 -13.77
N PRO A 41 -5.81 7.16 -12.74
CA PRO A 41 -5.04 7.07 -11.51
C PRO A 41 -5.60 5.95 -10.61
N ILE A 42 -4.80 4.91 -10.36
CA ILE A 42 -5.22 3.73 -9.59
C ILE A 42 -4.52 3.70 -8.23
N ASP A 43 -5.28 3.46 -7.17
CA ASP A 43 -4.75 3.30 -5.81
C ASP A 43 -3.90 2.03 -5.71
N THR A 44 -2.69 2.16 -5.18
CA THR A 44 -1.74 1.05 -5.07
C THR A 44 -2.27 -0.08 -4.19
N LEU A 45 -2.93 0.25 -3.07
CA LEU A 45 -3.54 -0.76 -2.20
C LEU A 45 -4.75 -1.46 -2.84
N MET A 46 -5.47 -0.78 -3.74
CA MET A 46 -6.55 -1.41 -4.51
C MET A 46 -5.98 -2.44 -5.49
N ALA A 47 -4.85 -2.13 -6.12
CA ALA A 47 -4.14 -3.09 -6.98
C ALA A 47 -3.62 -4.30 -6.19
N VAL A 48 -3.13 -4.12 -4.97
CA VAL A 48 -2.75 -5.24 -4.07
C VAL A 48 -3.96 -6.13 -3.74
N ALA A 49 -5.09 -5.51 -3.39
CA ALA A 49 -6.31 -6.24 -3.08
C ALA A 49 -6.83 -7.03 -4.29
N GLU A 50 -6.81 -6.43 -5.48
CA GLU A 50 -7.19 -7.09 -6.74
C GLU A 50 -6.26 -8.25 -7.09
N GLU A 51 -4.95 -8.11 -6.88
CA GLU A 51 -4.00 -9.20 -7.12
C GLU A 51 -4.30 -10.41 -6.22
N ALA A 52 -4.58 -10.17 -4.94
CA ALA A 52 -4.97 -11.23 -4.01
C ALA A 52 -6.32 -11.87 -4.38
N ARG A 53 -7.32 -11.06 -4.73
CA ARG A 53 -8.63 -11.54 -5.22
C ARG A 53 -8.46 -12.46 -6.43
N PHE A 54 -7.63 -12.04 -7.39
CA PHE A 54 -7.34 -12.81 -8.59
C PHE A 54 -6.62 -14.13 -8.28
N HIS A 55 -5.62 -14.12 -7.37
CA HIS A 55 -4.95 -15.33 -6.93
C HIS A 55 -5.90 -16.34 -6.28
N LEU A 56 -6.83 -15.88 -5.43
CA LEU A 56 -7.83 -16.75 -4.81
C LEU A 56 -8.75 -17.39 -5.85
N ALA A 57 -9.20 -16.61 -6.84
CA ALA A 57 -10.02 -17.11 -7.92
C ALA A 57 -9.30 -18.21 -8.74
N LEU A 58 -7.99 -18.04 -9.02
CA LEU A 58 -7.18 -19.06 -9.70
C LEU A 58 -7.04 -20.36 -8.89
N GLN A 59 -7.14 -20.27 -7.56
CA GLN A 59 -7.11 -21.42 -6.66
C GLN A 59 -8.49 -22.07 -6.45
N GLY A 60 -9.52 -21.64 -7.20
CA GLY A 60 -10.87 -22.17 -7.08
C GLY A 60 -11.64 -21.65 -5.85
N ARG A 61 -11.15 -20.58 -5.20
CA ARG A 61 -11.83 -19.89 -4.10
C ARG A 61 -12.16 -18.45 -4.54
N PRO A 62 -13.18 -18.21 -5.37
CA PRO A 62 -13.60 -16.84 -5.65
C PRO A 62 -14.01 -16.14 -4.35
N THR A 63 -13.76 -14.83 -4.28
CA THR A 63 -14.14 -14.00 -3.13
C THR A 63 -15.66 -13.90 -3.07
N ALA A 64 -16.24 -14.20 -1.90
CA ALA A 64 -17.69 -14.15 -1.75
C ALA A 64 -18.19 -12.70 -1.70
N THR A 65 -19.41 -12.45 -2.20
CA THR A 65 -20.08 -11.17 -1.96
C THR A 65 -20.12 -10.88 -0.47
N GLY A 66 -19.64 -9.71 -0.06
CA GLY A 66 -19.54 -9.38 1.35
C GLY A 66 -18.13 -9.45 1.92
N GLU A 67 -17.27 -10.30 1.35
CA GLU A 67 -15.95 -10.64 1.90
C GLU A 67 -14.99 -9.44 1.80
N ARG A 68 -14.22 -9.24 2.87
CA ARG A 68 -13.32 -8.10 3.04
C ARG A 68 -11.88 -8.51 2.74
N ILE A 69 -11.23 -7.76 1.87
CA ILE A 69 -9.78 -7.86 1.61
C ILE A 69 -9.11 -6.60 2.16
N THR A 70 -8.23 -6.77 3.14
CA THR A 70 -7.39 -5.71 3.70
C THR A 70 -6.02 -5.76 3.07
N ALA A 71 -5.72 -4.75 2.24
CA ALA A 71 -4.42 -4.58 1.63
C ALA A 71 -3.44 -3.92 2.61
N LEU A 72 -2.24 -4.50 2.68
CA LEU A 72 -1.15 -4.14 3.58
C LEU A 72 0.13 -3.94 2.76
N LEU A 73 0.75 -2.78 2.85
CA LEU A 73 2.01 -2.52 2.14
C LEU A 73 3.03 -1.91 3.09
N ASP A 74 4.25 -2.46 3.11
CA ASP A 74 5.37 -1.89 3.89
C ASP A 74 5.61 -0.43 3.46
N ALA A 75 5.44 0.49 4.42
CA ALA A 75 5.64 1.92 4.21
C ALA A 75 7.07 2.37 4.58
N ARG A 76 7.94 1.45 4.99
CA ARG A 76 9.23 1.68 5.67
C ARG A 76 9.03 2.38 7.02
N MET A 77 10.14 2.61 7.73
CA MET A 77 10.14 3.30 9.04
C MET A 77 9.25 2.63 10.08
N ASP A 78 9.20 1.29 10.07
CA ASP A 78 8.38 0.50 11.00
C ASP A 78 6.88 0.79 10.93
N GLU A 79 6.39 1.20 9.76
CA GLU A 79 4.97 1.49 9.50
C GLU A 79 4.51 0.79 8.22
N MET A 80 3.20 0.62 8.08
CA MET A 80 2.56 0.05 6.90
C MET A 80 1.33 0.85 6.49
N TYR A 81 1.12 0.89 5.18
CA TYR A 81 -0.12 1.39 4.58
C TYR A 81 -1.18 0.31 4.67
N VAL A 82 -2.38 0.70 5.13
CA VAL A 82 -3.50 -0.22 5.32
C VAL A 82 -4.76 0.37 4.71
N GLN A 83 -5.46 -0.46 3.94
CA GLN A 83 -6.79 -0.12 3.44
C GLN A 83 -7.61 -1.38 3.18
N SER A 84 -8.88 -1.34 3.55
CA SER A 84 -9.81 -2.45 3.34
C SER A 84 -10.78 -2.18 2.20
N TYR A 85 -11.00 -3.21 1.40
CA TYR A 85 -11.88 -3.22 0.25
C TYR A 85 -12.89 -4.35 0.37
N GLN A 86 -14.09 -4.10 -0.13
CA GLN A 86 -15.09 -5.12 -0.44
C GLN A 86 -15.28 -5.12 -1.94
N PHE A 87 -15.22 -6.29 -2.57
CA PHE A 87 -15.55 -6.42 -3.98
C PHE A 87 -16.97 -6.94 -4.07
N ASP A 88 -17.81 -6.28 -4.87
CA ASP A 88 -19.15 -6.77 -5.14
C ASP A 88 -19.14 -7.62 -6.41
N ASP A 89 -19.49 -8.89 -6.24
CA ASP A 89 -19.54 -9.88 -7.33
C ASP A 89 -20.87 -9.81 -8.11
N LEU A 90 -21.86 -9.02 -7.64
CA LEU A 90 -23.24 -9.09 -8.14
C LEU A 90 -23.41 -8.76 -9.64
N PHE A 91 -22.44 -8.12 -10.31
CA PHE A 91 -22.56 -7.76 -11.73
C PHE A 91 -21.26 -7.75 -12.52
N ASN A 92 -20.24 -8.54 -12.14
CA ASN A 92 -18.92 -8.46 -12.80
C ASN A 92 -18.34 -7.03 -12.76
N SER A 93 -18.88 -6.20 -11.87
CA SER A 93 -18.45 -4.85 -11.64
C SER A 93 -17.25 -5.00 -10.73
N ASN A 94 -16.04 -4.76 -11.23
CA ASN A 94 -14.85 -4.60 -10.39
C ASN A 94 -14.95 -3.33 -9.51
N LYS A 95 -16.13 -3.08 -8.94
CA LYS A 95 -16.45 -2.02 -8.00
C LYS A 95 -15.96 -2.49 -6.65
N ALA A 96 -14.78 -1.98 -6.30
CA ALA A 96 -14.28 -2.04 -4.95
C ALA A 96 -14.97 -0.94 -4.12
N PHE A 97 -15.74 -1.34 -3.11
CA PHE A 97 -16.20 -0.45 -2.06
C PHE A 97 -15.08 -0.28 -1.04
N LYS A 98 -14.70 0.97 -0.80
CA LYS A 98 -13.71 1.33 0.22
C LYS A 98 -14.43 1.46 1.55
N TYR A 99 -14.05 0.67 2.55
CA TYR A 99 -14.58 0.82 3.91
C TYR A 99 -14.06 2.08 4.59
N ALA A 100 -12.80 2.45 4.32
CA ALA A 100 -12.14 3.62 4.87
C ALA A 100 -11.07 4.16 3.91
N GLY A 101 -10.58 5.37 4.18
CA GLY A 101 -9.38 5.90 3.55
C GLY A 101 -8.13 5.06 3.88
N CYS A 102 -7.06 5.26 3.11
CA CYS A 102 -5.77 4.66 3.45
C CYS A 102 -5.26 5.22 4.77
N SER A 103 -4.85 4.34 5.68
CA SER A 103 -4.18 4.72 6.93
C SER A 103 -2.70 4.31 6.89
N LEU A 104 -1.90 5.01 7.68
CA LEU A 104 -0.50 4.67 7.96
C LEU A 104 -0.42 4.29 9.44
N ILE A 105 -0.10 3.02 9.71
CA ILE A 105 -0.11 2.49 11.08
C ILE A 105 1.18 1.73 11.38
N LYS A 106 1.46 1.57 12.67
CA LYS A 106 2.46 0.60 13.12
C LYS A 106 1.92 -0.83 13.00
N PRO A 107 2.78 -1.84 12.75
CA PRO A 107 2.39 -3.24 12.66
C PRO A 107 1.54 -3.76 13.83
N GLU A 108 1.83 -3.30 15.05
CA GLU A 108 1.16 -3.75 16.27
C GLU A 108 -0.28 -3.23 16.38
N ASN A 109 -0.63 -2.20 15.62
CA ASN A 109 -1.94 -1.57 15.64
C ASN A 109 -2.90 -2.16 14.59
N LEU A 110 -2.51 -3.24 13.90
CA LEU A 110 -3.40 -3.89 12.94
C LEU A 110 -4.53 -4.59 13.68
N GLU A 111 -5.75 -4.12 13.46
CA GLU A 111 -6.96 -4.80 13.89
C GLU A 111 -7.42 -5.79 12.80
N VAL A 112 -7.58 -7.05 13.19
CA VAL A 112 -7.97 -8.14 12.28
C VAL A 112 -9.27 -8.76 12.77
N ASN A 113 -10.26 -8.85 11.90
CA ASN A 113 -11.54 -9.53 12.21
C ASN A 113 -11.49 -10.99 11.78
N ALA A 114 -12.32 -11.82 12.40
CA ALA A 114 -12.48 -13.21 11.99
C ALA A 114 -13.03 -13.27 10.55
N GLY A 115 -12.32 -13.99 9.68
CA GLY A 115 -12.69 -14.13 8.27
C GLY A 115 -12.10 -13.06 7.33
N ASP A 116 -11.33 -12.10 7.84
CA ASP A 116 -10.65 -11.14 6.97
C ASP A 116 -9.60 -11.84 6.08
N ILE A 117 -9.50 -11.40 4.83
CA ILE A 117 -8.36 -11.70 3.96
C ILE A 117 -7.35 -10.56 4.09
N LEU A 118 -6.13 -10.88 4.47
CA LEU A 118 -5.01 -9.93 4.49
C LEU A 118 -4.17 -10.14 3.23
N ALA A 119 -3.97 -9.08 2.46
CA ALA A 119 -3.24 -9.11 1.19
C ALA A 119 -2.04 -8.17 1.24
N GLY A 120 -0.82 -8.62 0.96
CA GLY A 120 0.31 -7.69 1.03
C GLY A 120 1.69 -8.31 1.10
N ASN A 121 2.71 -7.47 1.34
CA ASN A 121 4.11 -7.90 1.45
C ASN A 121 4.67 -7.80 2.89
N VAL A 122 3.81 -7.50 3.87
CA VAL A 122 4.22 -7.17 5.24
C VAL A 122 4.48 -8.37 6.13
N PHE A 123 3.98 -9.56 5.76
CA PHE A 123 3.90 -10.73 6.65
C PHE A 123 5.28 -11.21 7.13
N SER A 124 6.27 -11.22 6.24
CA SER A 124 7.64 -11.59 6.59
C SER A 124 8.37 -10.46 7.30
N ALA A 125 8.24 -9.23 6.79
CA ALA A 125 8.93 -8.05 7.33
C ALA A 125 8.54 -7.71 8.78
N TYR A 126 7.29 -7.97 9.15
CA TYR A 126 6.74 -7.68 10.47
C TYR A 126 6.24 -8.95 11.19
N ALA A 127 6.83 -10.10 10.87
CA ALA A 127 6.58 -11.34 11.59
C ALA A 127 6.77 -11.14 13.10
N GLY A 128 5.82 -11.61 13.90
CA GLY A 128 5.83 -11.46 15.37
C GLY A 128 5.40 -10.08 15.90
N ARG A 129 5.21 -9.07 15.03
CA ARG A 129 4.66 -7.75 15.41
C ARG A 129 3.21 -7.58 14.99
N ILE A 130 2.80 -8.24 13.91
CA ILE A 130 1.41 -8.26 13.46
C ILE A 130 0.68 -9.44 14.10
N ASN A 131 -0.47 -9.18 14.72
CA ASN A 131 -1.39 -10.23 15.14
C ASN A 131 -2.32 -10.62 13.98
N LEU A 132 -2.03 -11.75 13.32
CA LEU A 132 -2.79 -12.22 12.16
C LEU A 132 -4.10 -12.95 12.53
N GLY A 133 -4.27 -13.34 13.80
CA GLY A 133 -5.45 -14.09 14.25
C GLY A 133 -5.74 -15.32 13.36
N ALA A 134 -7.00 -15.48 12.96
CA ALA A 134 -7.46 -16.53 12.06
C ALA A 134 -7.62 -16.06 10.59
N ALA A 135 -6.96 -14.96 10.22
CA ALA A 135 -7.11 -14.40 8.88
C ALA A 135 -6.40 -15.22 7.80
N THR A 136 -6.98 -15.23 6.59
CA THR A 136 -6.29 -15.77 5.41
C THR A 136 -5.25 -14.75 4.95
N CYS A 137 -3.97 -15.12 4.92
CA CYS A 137 -2.88 -14.23 4.48
C CYS A 137 -2.43 -14.57 3.06
N ILE A 138 -2.33 -13.57 2.20
CA ILE A 138 -1.99 -13.71 0.79
C ILE A 138 -0.89 -12.72 0.43
N THR A 139 0.26 -13.26 0.04
CA THR A 139 1.35 -12.41 -0.45
C THR A 139 0.95 -11.81 -1.80
N ALA A 140 0.87 -10.49 -1.88
CA ALA A 140 0.46 -9.75 -3.06
C ALA A 140 1.23 -8.43 -3.19
N LEU A 141 1.47 -8.01 -4.44
CA LEU A 141 2.12 -6.76 -4.80
C LEU A 141 1.25 -5.99 -5.79
N PRO A 142 1.39 -4.65 -5.89
CA PRO A 142 0.66 -3.87 -6.87
C PRO A 142 1.23 -4.13 -8.27
N THR A 143 0.53 -4.94 -9.08
CA THR A 143 0.97 -5.30 -10.44
C THR A 143 0.27 -4.47 -11.51
N ALA A 144 0.90 -4.34 -12.69
CA ALA A 144 0.25 -3.78 -13.88
C ALA A 144 -0.98 -4.58 -14.31
N SER A 145 -0.92 -5.92 -14.18
CA SER A 145 -2.04 -6.80 -14.49
C SER A 145 -3.25 -6.55 -13.58
N ALA A 146 -3.03 -6.34 -12.26
CA ALA A 146 -4.10 -5.95 -11.33
C ALA A 146 -4.71 -4.60 -11.71
N MET A 147 -3.87 -3.61 -12.02
CA MET A 147 -4.34 -2.31 -12.51
C MET A 147 -5.21 -2.44 -13.77
N LEU A 148 -4.80 -3.28 -14.73
CA LEU A 148 -5.57 -3.52 -15.96
C LEU A 148 -6.90 -4.24 -15.71
N ARG A 149 -6.99 -5.13 -14.72
CA ARG A 149 -8.27 -5.73 -14.33
C ARG A 149 -9.23 -4.70 -13.73
N LEU A 150 -8.72 -3.75 -12.96
CA LEU A 150 -9.52 -2.67 -12.37
C LEU A 150 -9.93 -1.60 -13.40
N ALA A 151 -9.08 -1.37 -14.41
CA ALA A 151 -9.18 -0.21 -15.28
C ALA A 151 -10.55 -0.04 -15.98
N PRO A 152 -11.18 -1.07 -16.58
CA PRO A 152 -12.47 -0.90 -17.26
C PRO A 152 -13.58 -0.38 -16.34
N ALA A 153 -13.69 -0.95 -15.14
CA ALA A 153 -14.72 -0.55 -14.19
C ALA A 153 -14.50 0.86 -13.65
N LEU A 154 -13.23 1.23 -13.37
CA LEU A 154 -12.88 2.57 -12.91
C LEU A 154 -13.07 3.63 -14.03
N ALA A 155 -12.70 3.31 -15.27
CA ALA A 155 -12.93 4.18 -16.41
C ALA A 155 -14.42 4.40 -16.67
N ALA A 156 -15.23 3.33 -16.64
CA ALA A 156 -16.68 3.42 -16.77
C ALA A 156 -17.34 4.22 -15.63
N ALA A 157 -16.72 4.24 -14.44
CA ALA A 157 -17.13 5.07 -13.31
C ALA A 157 -16.66 6.54 -13.42
N GLY A 158 -16.03 6.95 -14.52
CA GLY A 158 -15.56 8.32 -14.74
C GLY A 158 -14.30 8.70 -13.96
N ALA A 159 -13.50 7.73 -13.51
CA ALA A 159 -12.29 7.99 -12.73
C ALA A 159 -11.10 8.52 -13.56
N CYS A 160 -11.24 8.54 -14.89
CA CYS A 160 -10.25 9.13 -15.78
C CYS A 160 -10.10 10.64 -15.54
N VAL A 161 -8.87 11.13 -15.61
CA VAL A 161 -8.55 12.57 -15.48
C VAL A 161 -7.68 13.03 -16.65
N PRO A 162 -7.67 14.33 -16.99
CA PRO A 162 -6.69 14.89 -17.90
C PRO A 162 -5.26 14.58 -17.44
N ALA A 163 -4.34 14.35 -18.38
CA ALA A 163 -2.93 14.07 -18.07
C ALA A 163 -2.32 15.10 -17.11
N ALA A 164 -2.58 16.40 -17.31
CA ALA A 164 -2.08 17.47 -16.46
C ALA A 164 -2.52 17.37 -14.98
N LEU A 165 -3.59 16.63 -14.68
CA LEU A 165 -4.12 16.42 -13.33
C LEU A 165 -3.68 15.10 -12.70
N ALA A 166 -2.76 14.36 -13.33
CA ALA A 166 -2.15 13.18 -12.74
C ALA A 166 -1.31 13.57 -11.52
N LEU A 167 -1.79 13.26 -10.32
CA LEU A 167 -1.12 13.58 -9.06
C LEU A 167 -0.84 12.32 -8.23
N PRO A 168 0.32 12.25 -7.55
CA PRO A 168 0.60 11.19 -6.62
C PRO A 168 -0.25 11.34 -5.35
N LEU A 169 -0.62 10.21 -4.76
CA LEU A 169 -1.24 10.11 -3.43
C LEU A 169 -0.13 9.91 -2.39
N TYR A 170 0.16 10.97 -1.64
CA TYR A 170 1.01 10.92 -0.45
C TYR A 170 0.15 10.71 0.79
N VAL A 171 0.49 9.70 1.60
CA VAL A 171 -0.21 9.39 2.86
C VAL A 171 0.66 9.72 4.08
N ARG A 172 1.99 9.73 3.91
CA ARG A 172 2.92 10.14 4.95
C ARG A 172 3.28 11.62 4.76
N ASP A 173 2.81 12.48 5.66
CA ASP A 173 3.09 13.92 5.62
C ASP A 173 4.54 14.24 6.02
N LYS A 174 5.16 13.42 6.88
CA LYS A 174 6.52 13.64 7.40
C LYS A 174 7.48 12.54 6.94
N VAL A 175 8.23 12.82 5.88
CA VAL A 175 9.18 11.88 5.25
C VAL A 175 10.65 12.13 5.61
N ALA A 176 10.96 13.21 6.34
CA ALA A 176 12.31 13.52 6.79
C ALA A 176 12.29 14.17 8.18
N LEU A 177 13.23 13.74 9.02
CA LEU A 177 13.55 14.45 10.25
C LEU A 177 14.35 15.72 9.92
N THR A 178 14.05 16.80 10.63
CA THR A 178 14.91 17.98 10.64
C THR A 178 16.28 17.65 11.23
N THR A 179 17.28 18.50 10.99
CA THR A 179 18.63 18.31 11.54
C THR A 179 18.59 18.12 13.06
N ASP A 180 17.81 18.94 13.75
CA ASP A 180 17.67 18.90 15.21
C ASP A 180 17.01 17.60 15.68
N GLU A 181 15.98 17.15 14.96
CA GLU A 181 15.34 15.86 15.25
C GLU A 181 16.28 14.67 15.01
N ARG A 182 17.17 14.74 14.00
CA ARG A 182 18.19 13.69 13.78
C ARG A 182 19.20 13.66 14.91
N VAL A 183 19.62 14.83 15.41
CA VAL A 183 20.55 14.94 16.55
C VAL A 183 19.89 14.40 17.82
N LEU A 184 18.63 14.75 18.09
CA LEU A 184 17.88 14.23 19.24
C LEU A 184 17.73 12.70 19.18
N VAL A 185 17.36 12.14 18.02
CA VAL A 185 17.25 10.68 17.85
C VAL A 185 18.61 9.99 18.02
N ALA A 186 19.70 10.61 17.55
CA ALA A 186 21.05 10.08 17.74
C ALA A 186 21.48 10.10 19.21
N LEU A 187 21.19 11.19 19.93
CA LEU A 187 21.45 11.33 21.36
C LEU A 187 20.65 10.30 22.17
N GLN A 188 19.35 10.16 21.89
CA GLN A 188 18.49 9.18 22.56
C GLN A 188 19.01 7.74 22.37
N LYS A 189 19.44 7.40 21.14
CA LYS A 189 20.03 6.09 20.84
C LYS A 189 21.35 5.87 21.58
N ALA A 190 22.23 6.88 21.62
CA ALA A 190 23.51 6.80 22.33
C ALA A 190 23.29 6.61 23.84
N GLN A 191 22.33 7.32 24.42
CA GLN A 191 22.01 7.26 25.83
C GLN A 191 21.38 5.91 26.22
N ASN A 192 20.49 5.37 25.38
CA ASN A 192 19.95 4.02 25.56
C ASN A 192 21.04 2.95 25.48
N ALA A 193 22.00 3.09 24.56
CA ALA A 193 23.13 2.16 24.46
C ALA A 193 24.06 2.23 25.68
N GLN A 194 24.34 3.43 26.20
CA GLN A 194 25.11 3.61 27.43
C GLN A 194 24.40 3.00 28.66
N ASN A 195 23.09 3.20 28.77
CA ASN A 195 22.29 2.63 29.86
C ASN A 195 22.27 1.09 29.79
N ALA A 196 22.17 0.51 28.59
CA ALA A 196 22.23 -0.95 28.41
C ALA A 196 23.61 -1.52 28.78
N LEU A 197 24.69 -0.83 28.42
CA LEU A 197 26.06 -1.26 28.72
C LEU A 197 26.35 -1.24 30.24
N SER A 198 25.92 -0.17 30.91
CA SER A 198 26.10 -0.01 32.35
C SER A 198 25.19 -0.95 33.17
N ALA A 199 24.01 -1.31 32.67
CA ALA A 199 23.18 -2.36 33.25
C ALA A 199 23.84 -3.75 33.13
N ALA A 200 24.42 -4.08 31.98
CA ALA A 200 25.14 -5.34 31.77
C ALA A 200 26.39 -5.47 32.67
N GLN A 201 27.13 -4.38 32.87
CA GLN A 201 28.29 -4.35 33.76
C GLN A 201 27.90 -4.57 35.23
N LYS A 202 26.78 -3.99 35.68
CA LYS A 202 26.26 -4.20 37.04
C LYS A 202 25.81 -5.64 37.27
N LEU A 203 25.19 -6.28 36.27
CA LEU A 203 24.79 -7.68 36.34
C LEU A 203 26.01 -8.62 36.44
N ASN A 204 27.07 -8.37 35.67
CA ASN A 204 28.29 -9.17 35.75
C ASN A 204 29.05 -8.97 37.06
N ALA A 205 29.04 -7.76 37.63
CA ALA A 205 29.66 -7.48 38.92
C ALA A 205 28.88 -8.07 40.11
N ALA A 206 27.58 -8.31 39.97
CA ALA A 206 26.74 -8.96 40.99
C ALA A 206 26.78 -10.50 40.91
N ALA A 207 27.32 -11.06 39.83
CA ALA A 207 27.46 -12.51 39.61
C ALA A 207 28.86 -13.05 39.93
N ALA A 208 29.79 -12.18 40.34
CA ALA A 208 31.14 -12.51 40.82
C ALA A 208 31.22 -12.35 42.34
#